data_AF-A0A2L2Y2Z8-F1
#
_entry.id   AF-A0A2L2Y2Z8-F1
#
_cell.length_a   1.000
_cell.length_b   1.000
_cell.length_c   1.000
_cell.angle_alpha   90.00
_cell.angle_beta   90.00
_cell.angle_gamma   90.00
#
_symmetry.space_group_name_H-M   'P 1'
#
loop_
_entity.id
_entity.type
_entity.pdbx_description
1 polymer ?
#
loop_
_entity_poly.entity_id
_entity_poly.type
_entity_poly.pdbx_seq_one_letter_code
_entity_poly.pdbx_strand_id
1 'polypeptide(L)'
;MSLLHEKQVRVLKLFERLNVAATGENIPTDQIDPRLVGKVGQLASNAFFSCFLPVLLEEARRLVEIFYSAKDFDDFVLLAEQARTFVNSTLFAYAAEVAILHRLDSRGVIVPPIQEVFADRFVPADTLLRAFSIATTKPVGDESDVIVDVHATGNVLDPEYKLAYYREDIGVNAHHWHWHVVYPSVYDVKFFGKPKDRKGELFYYMHQQMCARYDCERFSNGLNRMVPFHNFEDPLEGYAAHLTHIAS
;
A
#
# COMPACT_ATOMS: atom_id res chain seq x y z
N MET A 1 8.46 -24.31 17.75
CA MET A 1 8.34 -23.23 16.74
C MET A 1 9.23 -22.09 17.21
N SER A 2 9.95 -21.36 16.34
CA SER A 2 10.79 -20.25 16.80
C SER A 2 9.92 -19.02 17.11
N LEU A 3 10.32 -18.21 18.10
CA LEU A 3 9.62 -16.95 18.43
C LEU A 3 9.42 -16.04 17.20
N LEU A 4 10.41 -16.01 16.31
CA LEU A 4 10.34 -15.23 15.07
C LEU A 4 9.24 -15.76 14.13
N HIS A 5 9.08 -17.08 14.03
CA HIS A 5 8.03 -17.68 13.21
C HIS A 5 6.64 -17.34 13.76
N GLU A 6 6.44 -17.38 15.08
CA GLU A 6 5.17 -17.01 15.71
C GLU A 6 4.82 -15.53 15.44
N LYS A 7 5.80 -14.63 15.55
CA LYS A 7 5.64 -13.22 15.17
C LYS A 7 5.29 -13.05 13.69
N GLN A 8 5.97 -13.80 12.82
CA GLN A 8 5.72 -13.77 11.38
C GLN A 8 4.28 -14.17 11.06
N VAL A 9 3.79 -15.28 11.64
CA VAL A 9 2.41 -15.74 11.42
C VAL A 9 1.39 -14.70 11.88
N ARG A 10 1.61 -14.07 13.03
CA ARG A 10 0.70 -13.03 13.56
C ARG A 10 0.69 -11.78 12.69
N VAL A 11 1.84 -11.35 12.18
CA VAL A 11 1.89 -10.23 11.23
C VAL A 11 1.15 -10.57 9.94
N LEU A 12 1.38 -11.74 9.33
CA LEU A 12 0.68 -12.11 8.09
C LEU A 12 -0.85 -12.06 8.27
N LYS A 13 -1.37 -12.54 9.40
CA LYS A 13 -2.80 -12.49 9.73
C LYS A 13 -3.39 -11.08 9.80
N LEU A 14 -2.59 -10.06 10.12
CA LEU A 14 -3.06 -8.66 10.15
C LEU A 14 -3.42 -8.14 8.75
N PHE A 15 -2.75 -8.65 7.71
CA PHE A 15 -2.93 -8.22 6.33
C PHE A 15 -3.86 -9.13 5.52
N GLU A 16 -4.23 -10.29 6.06
CA GLU A 16 -5.21 -11.17 5.42
C GLU A 16 -6.56 -10.49 5.28
N ARG A 17 -7.12 -10.54 4.05
CA ARG A 17 -8.46 -10.04 3.71
C ARG A 17 -8.71 -8.59 4.13
N LEU A 18 -7.67 -7.76 4.07
CA LEU A 18 -7.71 -6.41 4.62
C LEU A 18 -8.79 -5.51 3.96
N ASN A 19 -9.11 -5.73 2.68
CA ASN A 19 -10.16 -4.99 1.97
C ASN A 19 -11.58 -5.17 2.54
N VAL A 20 -11.83 -6.26 3.29
CA VAL A 20 -13.14 -6.56 3.92
C VAL A 20 -13.08 -6.57 5.45
N ALA A 21 -11.89 -6.42 6.04
CA ALA A 21 -11.69 -6.46 7.48
C ALA A 21 -12.41 -5.30 8.18
N ALA A 22 -12.35 -4.09 7.60
CA ALA A 22 -12.95 -2.88 8.15
C ALA A 22 -14.49 -2.83 8.10
N THR A 23 -15.13 -3.82 7.47
CA THR A 23 -16.58 -3.91 7.31
C THR A 23 -17.21 -5.13 7.98
N GLY A 24 -16.39 -6.07 8.48
CA GLY A 24 -16.86 -7.36 8.99
C GLY A 24 -17.10 -7.41 10.50
N GLU A 25 -16.26 -6.76 11.32
CA GLU A 25 -16.26 -6.93 12.78
C GLU A 25 -16.44 -5.59 13.51
N ASN A 26 -17.69 -5.28 13.89
CA ASN A 26 -17.97 -4.14 14.76
C ASN A 26 -17.63 -4.51 16.21
N ILE A 27 -16.42 -4.16 16.64
CA ILE A 27 -16.05 -4.20 18.06
C ILE A 27 -16.84 -3.10 18.78
N PRO A 28 -17.59 -3.40 19.85
CA PRO A 28 -18.25 -2.38 20.66
C PRO A 28 -17.24 -1.30 21.10
N THR A 29 -17.62 -0.02 21.00
CA THR A 29 -16.68 1.10 21.25
C THR A 29 -16.04 1.07 22.64
N ASP A 30 -16.76 0.52 23.63
CA ASP A 30 -16.29 0.32 25.02
C ASP A 30 -15.21 -0.76 25.17
N GLN A 31 -15.03 -1.60 24.16
CA GLN A 31 -14.00 -2.66 24.10
C GLN A 31 -12.78 -2.26 23.27
N ILE A 32 -12.83 -1.11 22.58
CA ILE A 32 -11.71 -0.55 21.83
C ILE A 32 -10.70 0.07 22.80
N ASP A 33 -9.42 -0.21 22.58
CA ASP A 33 -8.34 0.35 23.38
C ASP A 33 -8.41 1.90 23.39
N PRO A 34 -8.34 2.54 24.57
CA PRO A 34 -8.40 4.01 24.69
C PRO A 34 -7.36 4.77 23.87
N ARG A 35 -6.26 4.11 23.46
CA ARG A 35 -5.26 4.70 22.57
C ARG A 35 -5.79 4.91 21.16
N LEU A 36 -6.76 4.13 20.70
CA LEU A 36 -7.35 4.22 19.37
C LEU A 36 -8.60 5.12 19.34
N VAL A 37 -9.44 5.05 20.39
CA VAL A 37 -10.73 5.75 20.47
C VAL A 37 -10.56 7.26 20.26
N GLY A 38 -11.28 7.81 19.27
CA GLY A 38 -11.28 9.24 18.96
C GLY A 38 -9.98 9.77 18.32
N LYS A 39 -8.96 8.93 18.14
CA LYS A 39 -7.68 9.32 17.52
C LYS A 39 -7.51 8.82 16.09
N VAL A 40 -8.20 7.74 15.73
CA VAL A 40 -8.18 7.12 14.40
C VAL A 40 -9.60 6.65 14.02
N GLY A 41 -9.81 6.23 12.78
CA GLY A 41 -11.12 5.87 12.22
C GLY A 41 -11.93 7.06 11.70
N GLN A 42 -11.28 8.18 11.33
CA GLN A 42 -11.97 9.33 10.74
C GLN A 42 -12.14 9.18 9.23
N LEU A 43 -11.12 8.64 8.56
CA LEU A 43 -11.22 8.28 7.16
C LEU A 43 -12.16 7.09 7.00
N ALA A 44 -13.21 7.26 6.21
CA ALA A 44 -14.17 6.20 5.92
C ALA A 44 -13.45 4.96 5.36
N SER A 45 -13.92 3.78 5.74
CA SER A 45 -13.35 2.50 5.30
C SER A 45 -13.29 2.37 3.78
N ASN A 46 -14.26 2.96 3.07
CA ASN A 46 -14.35 2.94 1.62
C ASN A 46 -13.71 4.13 0.89
N ALA A 47 -13.16 5.09 1.61
CA ALA A 47 -12.48 6.24 1.02
C ALA A 47 -11.07 5.90 0.54
N PHE A 48 -10.54 6.71 -0.38
CA PHE A 48 -9.14 6.61 -0.79
C PHE A 48 -8.23 7.23 0.26
N PHE A 49 -7.21 6.47 0.67
CA PHE A 49 -6.08 7.03 1.40
C PHE A 49 -5.00 7.49 0.42
N SER A 50 -4.36 8.63 0.72
CA SER A 50 -3.21 9.13 -0.02
C SER A 50 -2.13 9.59 0.95
N CYS A 51 -0.90 9.15 0.72
CA CYS A 51 0.29 9.57 1.47
C CYS A 51 0.77 10.99 1.10
N PHE A 52 0.05 11.70 0.22
CA PHE A 52 0.37 13.05 -0.22
C PHE A 52 -0.61 14.11 0.27
N LEU A 53 -1.79 13.71 0.77
CA LEU A 53 -2.80 14.65 1.26
C LEU A 53 -2.57 14.94 2.75
N PRO A 54 -2.23 16.18 3.15
CA PRO A 54 -1.89 16.50 4.54
C PRO A 54 -2.97 16.12 5.56
N VAL A 55 -4.24 16.28 5.19
CA VAL A 55 -5.38 15.94 6.06
C VAL A 55 -5.42 14.44 6.38
N LEU A 56 -5.10 13.59 5.41
CA LEU A 56 -5.09 12.14 5.59
C LEU A 56 -3.83 11.67 6.33
N LEU A 57 -2.70 12.36 6.11
CA LEU A 57 -1.44 12.07 6.78
C LEU A 57 -1.50 12.27 8.30
N GLU A 58 -2.34 13.18 8.79
CA GLU A 58 -2.46 13.41 10.22
C GLU A 58 -3.10 12.22 10.98
N GLU A 59 -4.04 11.52 10.34
CA GLU A 59 -4.56 10.26 10.87
C GLU A 59 -3.52 9.14 10.78
N ALA A 60 -2.82 9.04 9.65
CA ALA A 60 -1.73 8.07 9.48
C ALA A 60 -0.63 8.25 10.54
N ARG A 61 -0.23 9.50 10.80
CA ARG A 61 0.76 9.86 11.83
C ARG A 61 0.32 9.36 13.20
N ARG A 62 -0.93 9.66 13.60
CA ARG A 62 -1.48 9.22 14.89
C ARG A 62 -1.48 7.70 15.03
N LEU A 63 -1.89 6.98 13.99
CA LEU A 63 -1.90 5.51 14.01
C LEU A 63 -0.49 4.92 14.10
N VAL A 64 0.45 5.45 13.31
CA VAL A 64 1.87 5.06 13.37
C VAL A 64 2.45 5.29 14.76
N GLU A 65 2.17 6.44 15.38
CA GLU A 65 2.66 6.77 16.72
C GLU A 65 2.08 5.82 17.78
N ILE A 66 0.79 5.47 17.68
CA ILE A 66 0.13 4.50 18.56
C ILE A 66 0.81 3.13 18.44
N PHE A 67 0.98 2.62 17.22
CA PHE A 67 1.62 1.33 16.98
C PHE A 67 3.09 1.31 17.38
N TYR A 68 3.84 2.37 17.10
CA TYR A 68 5.25 2.47 17.49
C TYR A 68 5.44 2.56 19.01
N SER A 69 4.51 3.20 19.72
CA SER A 69 4.55 3.34 21.18
C SER A 69 4.08 2.11 21.95
N ALA A 70 3.56 1.08 21.26
CA ALA A 70 3.12 -0.13 21.94
C ALA A 70 4.28 -0.76 22.73
N LYS A 71 3.99 -1.19 23.96
CA LYS A 71 5.00 -1.60 24.96
C LYS A 71 5.90 -2.73 24.45
N ASP A 72 5.29 -3.70 23.78
CA ASP A 72 5.92 -4.89 23.24
C ASP A 72 5.14 -5.36 22.00
N PHE A 73 5.60 -6.45 21.40
CA PHE A 73 5.03 -6.98 20.16
C PHE A 73 3.59 -7.45 20.34
N ASP A 74 3.25 -7.97 21.53
CA ASP A 74 1.90 -8.46 21.83
C ASP A 74 0.93 -7.28 21.92
N ASP A 75 1.33 -6.21 22.59
CA ASP A 75 0.59 -4.96 22.68
C ASP A 75 0.40 -4.31 21.30
N PHE A 76 1.43 -4.34 20.45
CA PHE A 76 1.31 -3.87 19.06
C PHE A 76 0.28 -4.68 18.26
N VAL A 77 0.35 -6.01 18.32
CA VAL A 77 -0.57 -6.87 17.58
C VAL A 77 -2.00 -6.68 18.08
N LEU A 78 -2.23 -6.55 19.40
CA LEU A 78 -3.56 -6.30 19.95
C LEU A 78 -4.16 -4.99 19.41
N LEU A 79 -3.38 -3.91 19.41
CA LEU A 79 -3.80 -2.63 18.83
C LEU A 79 -4.09 -2.76 17.33
N ALA A 80 -3.26 -3.49 16.59
CA ALA A 80 -3.42 -3.68 15.16
C ALA A 80 -4.64 -4.56 14.82
N GLU A 81 -4.89 -5.61 15.61
CA GLU A 81 -6.08 -6.47 15.49
C GLU A 81 -7.38 -5.71 15.72
N GLN A 82 -7.39 -4.71 16.61
CA GLN A 82 -8.55 -3.83 16.75
C GLN A 82 -8.63 -2.80 15.62
N ALA A 83 -7.53 -2.11 15.32
CA ALA A 83 -7.52 -1.05 14.32
C ALA A 83 -7.94 -1.54 12.93
N ARG A 84 -7.53 -2.75 12.51
CA ARG A 84 -7.89 -3.31 11.20
C ARG A 84 -9.40 -3.46 10.98
N THR A 85 -10.23 -3.46 12.04
CA THR A 85 -11.68 -3.70 11.92
C THR A 85 -12.49 -2.43 11.68
N PHE A 86 -11.90 -1.24 11.81
CA PHE A 86 -12.63 0.02 11.61
C PHE A 86 -11.81 1.13 10.95
N VAL A 87 -10.48 0.99 10.89
CA VAL A 87 -9.61 1.92 10.17
C VAL A 87 -9.61 1.58 8.68
N ASN A 88 -9.57 2.60 7.82
CA ASN A 88 -9.35 2.43 6.37
C ASN A 88 -8.21 1.43 6.06
N SER A 89 -8.48 0.45 5.21
CA SER A 89 -7.57 -0.68 4.93
C SER A 89 -6.17 -0.22 4.50
N THR A 90 -6.11 0.78 3.62
CA THR A 90 -4.85 1.33 3.11
C THR A 90 -4.10 2.12 4.19
N LEU A 91 -4.81 2.93 4.96
CA LEU A 91 -4.23 3.66 6.09
C LEU A 91 -3.63 2.68 7.10
N PHE A 92 -4.37 1.62 7.42
CA PHE A 92 -3.93 0.57 8.31
C PHE A 92 -2.67 -0.11 7.78
N ALA A 93 -2.67 -0.57 6.52
CA ALA A 93 -1.50 -1.23 5.93
C ALA A 93 -0.26 -0.34 5.99
N TYR A 94 -0.39 0.91 5.56
CA TYR A 94 0.70 1.90 5.64
C TYR A 94 1.22 2.05 7.08
N ALA A 95 0.33 2.27 8.05
CA ALA A 95 0.74 2.49 9.43
C ALA A 95 1.37 1.25 10.08
N ALA A 96 0.81 0.06 9.80
CA ALA A 96 1.30 -1.21 10.31
C ALA A 96 2.68 -1.54 9.73
N GLU A 97 2.88 -1.38 8.42
CA GLU A 97 4.18 -1.63 7.78
C GLU A 97 5.27 -0.67 8.30
N VAL A 98 4.95 0.62 8.44
CA VAL A 98 5.85 1.61 9.05
C VAL A 98 6.21 1.18 10.48
N ALA A 99 5.24 0.81 11.30
CA ALA A 99 5.50 0.35 12.66
C ALA A 99 6.37 -0.92 12.69
N ILE A 100 6.05 -1.93 11.89
CA ILE A 100 6.83 -3.19 11.80
C ILE A 100 8.27 -2.91 11.39
N LEU A 101 8.49 -2.02 10.42
CA LEU A 101 9.83 -1.67 9.95
C LEU A 101 10.67 -0.96 11.02
N HIS A 102 10.06 -0.09 11.81
CA HIS A 102 10.79 0.78 12.74
C HIS A 102 10.91 0.24 14.17
N ARG A 103 10.01 -0.65 14.59
CA ARG A 103 10.02 -1.25 15.93
C ARG A 103 11.16 -2.26 16.09
N LEU A 104 11.85 -2.20 17.23
CA LEU A 104 13.00 -3.08 17.51
C LEU A 104 12.61 -4.55 17.70
N ASP A 105 11.44 -4.78 18.28
CA ASP A 105 10.90 -6.12 18.57
C ASP A 105 10.26 -6.80 17.35
N SER A 106 10.08 -6.08 16.25
CA SER A 106 9.63 -6.58 14.94
C SER A 106 10.79 -6.90 13.99
N ARG A 107 12.06 -6.77 14.43
CA ARG A 107 13.23 -7.08 13.59
C ARG A 107 13.19 -8.51 13.07
N GLY A 108 13.39 -8.66 11.75
CA GLY A 108 13.37 -9.94 11.06
C GLY A 108 11.98 -10.42 10.65
N VAL A 109 10.92 -9.71 11.05
CA VAL A 109 9.57 -9.95 10.55
C VAL A 109 9.44 -9.31 9.17
N ILE A 110 8.81 -10.05 8.26
CA ILE A 110 8.58 -9.64 6.87
C ILE A 110 7.09 -9.30 6.71
N VAL A 111 6.80 -8.20 6.05
CA VAL A 111 5.42 -7.84 5.66
C VAL A 111 5.06 -8.57 4.36
N PRO A 112 3.79 -8.97 4.15
CA PRO A 112 3.41 -9.61 2.90
C PRO A 112 3.60 -8.65 1.72
N PRO A 113 3.80 -9.17 0.50
CA PRO A 113 3.89 -8.33 -0.69
C PRO A 113 2.61 -7.49 -0.86
N ILE A 114 2.77 -6.18 -1.05
CA ILE A 114 1.64 -5.24 -1.13
C ILE A 114 0.69 -5.57 -2.29
N GLN A 115 1.20 -6.14 -3.38
CA GLN A 115 0.42 -6.62 -4.52
C GLN A 115 -0.46 -7.83 -4.20
N GLU A 116 -0.14 -8.61 -3.16
CA GLU A 116 -1.00 -9.68 -2.64
C GLU A 116 -2.04 -9.14 -1.66
N VAL A 117 -1.72 -8.07 -0.94
CA VAL A 117 -2.65 -7.40 -0.01
C VAL A 117 -3.71 -6.59 -0.77
N PHE A 118 -3.32 -5.84 -1.79
CA PHE A 118 -4.17 -4.95 -2.57
C PHE A 118 -4.07 -5.24 -4.07
N ALA A 119 -4.46 -6.44 -4.48
CA ALA A 119 -4.42 -6.86 -5.88
C ALA A 119 -5.18 -5.89 -6.82
N ASP A 120 -6.20 -5.19 -6.32
CA ASP A 120 -7.00 -4.19 -7.04
C ASP A 120 -6.21 -2.96 -7.53
N ARG A 121 -5.01 -2.76 -7.00
CA ARG A 121 -4.09 -1.67 -7.41
C ARG A 121 -3.05 -2.09 -8.43
N PHE A 122 -2.89 -3.39 -8.65
CA PHE A 122 -1.84 -3.95 -9.49
C PHE A 122 -2.42 -4.72 -10.68
N VAL A 123 -3.69 -5.14 -10.59
CA VAL A 123 -4.35 -5.94 -11.62
C VAL A 123 -5.51 -5.13 -12.22
N PRO A 124 -5.62 -5.08 -13.56
CA PRO A 124 -6.77 -4.49 -14.24
C PRO A 124 -8.13 -4.98 -13.74
N ALA A 125 -9.10 -4.06 -13.69
CA ALA A 125 -10.44 -4.31 -13.18
C ALA A 125 -11.17 -5.42 -13.96
N ASP A 126 -11.00 -5.50 -15.28
CA ASP A 126 -11.62 -6.53 -16.11
C ASP A 126 -11.10 -7.94 -15.75
N THR A 127 -9.81 -8.05 -15.45
CA THR A 127 -9.18 -9.31 -15.07
C THR A 127 -9.68 -9.77 -13.70
N LEU A 128 -9.80 -8.85 -12.74
CA LEU A 128 -10.37 -9.13 -11.42
C LEU A 128 -11.83 -9.56 -11.52
N LEU A 129 -12.65 -8.85 -12.30
CA LEU A 129 -14.06 -9.20 -12.52
C LEU A 129 -14.21 -10.61 -13.12
N ARG A 130 -13.35 -10.98 -14.07
CA ARG A 130 -13.32 -12.34 -14.63
C ARG A 130 -12.94 -13.38 -13.59
N ALA A 131 -11.91 -13.12 -12.79
CA ALA A 131 -11.51 -14.02 -11.71
C ALA A 131 -12.66 -14.23 -10.70
N PHE A 132 -13.34 -13.16 -10.27
CA PHE A 132 -14.52 -13.25 -9.39
C PHE A 132 -15.68 -14.01 -10.04
N SER A 133 -15.96 -13.78 -11.32
CA SER A 133 -17.02 -14.50 -12.04
C SER A 133 -16.71 -16.00 -12.08
N ILE A 134 -15.48 -16.40 -12.39
CA ILE A 134 -15.11 -17.81 -12.41
C ILE A 134 -15.24 -18.40 -11.00
N ALA A 135 -14.66 -17.74 -9.99
CA ALA A 135 -14.68 -18.19 -8.60
C ALA A 135 -16.11 -18.42 -8.04
N THR A 136 -17.06 -17.54 -8.39
CA THR A 136 -18.45 -17.65 -7.93
C THR A 136 -19.29 -18.68 -8.70
N THR A 137 -18.83 -19.12 -9.87
CA THR A 137 -19.50 -20.14 -10.70
C THR A 137 -18.93 -21.55 -10.56
N LYS A 138 -17.93 -21.75 -9.71
CA LYS A 138 -17.30 -23.06 -9.52
C LYS A 138 -18.30 -24.09 -8.96
N PRO A 139 -18.20 -25.37 -9.37
CA PRO A 139 -18.98 -26.44 -8.77
C PRO A 139 -18.74 -26.54 -7.25
N VAL A 140 -19.77 -26.92 -6.50
CA VAL A 140 -19.65 -27.13 -5.05
C VAL A 140 -18.59 -28.20 -4.78
N GLY A 141 -17.61 -27.88 -3.93
CA GLY A 141 -16.50 -28.78 -3.57
C GLY A 141 -15.29 -28.71 -4.50
N ASP A 142 -15.31 -27.86 -5.54
CA ASP A 142 -14.13 -27.60 -6.35
C ASP A 142 -13.20 -26.57 -5.69
N GLU A 143 -12.14 -27.08 -5.06
CA GLU A 143 -11.10 -26.28 -4.37
C GLU A 143 -9.92 -25.88 -5.28
N SER A 144 -9.98 -26.14 -6.60
CA SER A 144 -8.88 -25.76 -7.51
C SER A 144 -8.66 -24.24 -7.58
N ASP A 145 -7.43 -23.82 -7.84
CA ASP A 145 -7.12 -22.39 -7.99
C ASP A 145 -7.74 -21.81 -9.28
N VAL A 146 -8.20 -20.56 -9.19
CA VAL A 146 -8.65 -19.79 -10.36
C VAL A 146 -7.44 -19.07 -10.96
N ILE A 147 -7.03 -19.49 -12.16
CA ILE A 147 -5.93 -18.89 -12.90
C ILE A 147 -6.51 -18.08 -14.06
N VAL A 148 -6.23 -16.78 -14.09
CA VAL A 148 -6.66 -15.87 -15.15
C VAL A 148 -5.46 -15.13 -15.69
N ASP A 149 -5.25 -15.20 -17.01
CA ASP A 149 -4.24 -14.41 -17.68
C ASP A 149 -4.63 -12.93 -17.68
N VAL A 150 -3.70 -12.08 -17.24
CA VAL A 150 -3.86 -10.63 -17.28
C VAL A 150 -3.72 -10.16 -18.72
N HIS A 151 -4.70 -9.40 -19.21
CA HIS A 151 -4.62 -8.76 -20.51
C HIS A 151 -4.06 -7.34 -20.38
N ALA A 152 -3.24 -6.95 -21.36
CA ALA A 152 -2.71 -5.60 -21.41
C ALA A 152 -3.84 -4.59 -21.60
N THR A 153 -3.78 -3.48 -20.86
CA THR A 153 -4.77 -2.40 -20.93
C THR A 153 -4.21 -1.16 -21.61
N GLY A 154 -5.08 -0.36 -22.22
CA GLY A 154 -4.72 0.90 -22.85
C GLY A 154 -4.87 0.92 -24.37
N ASN A 155 -4.57 2.08 -24.95
CA ASN A 155 -4.74 2.34 -26.37
C ASN A 155 -3.43 2.09 -27.12
N VAL A 156 -3.38 1.03 -27.93
CA VAL A 156 -2.19 0.70 -28.75
C VAL A 156 -1.83 1.76 -29.79
N LEU A 157 -2.75 2.70 -30.08
CA LEU A 157 -2.49 3.83 -30.98
C LEU A 157 -1.71 4.95 -30.28
N ASP A 158 -1.72 4.99 -28.95
CA ASP A 158 -0.89 5.90 -28.17
C ASP A 158 0.54 5.33 -28.05
N PRO A 159 1.58 6.03 -28.54
CA PRO A 159 2.96 5.59 -28.41
C PRO A 159 3.39 5.29 -26.96
N GLU A 160 2.79 5.94 -25.95
CA GLU A 160 3.09 5.70 -24.54
C GLU A 160 2.67 4.30 -24.08
N TYR A 161 1.76 3.62 -24.80
CA TYR A 161 1.38 2.23 -24.53
C TYR A 161 2.58 1.27 -24.59
N LYS A 162 3.59 1.57 -25.42
CA LYS A 162 4.82 0.77 -25.49
C LYS A 162 5.55 0.68 -24.15
N LEU A 163 5.33 1.62 -23.24
CA LEU A 163 5.95 1.66 -21.92
C LEU A 163 5.07 1.03 -20.83
N ALA A 164 3.90 0.48 -21.18
CA ALA A 164 2.98 -0.13 -20.22
C ALA A 164 3.66 -1.25 -19.43
N TYR A 165 4.49 -2.09 -20.08
CA TYR A 165 5.23 -3.17 -19.40
C TYR A 165 6.12 -2.66 -18.25
N TYR A 166 6.60 -1.42 -18.31
CA TYR A 166 7.42 -0.82 -17.25
C TYR A 166 6.56 -0.05 -16.25
N ARG A 167 5.61 0.74 -16.73
CA ARG A 167 4.74 1.59 -15.88
C ARG A 167 3.75 0.77 -15.05
N GLU A 168 3.34 -0.39 -15.55
CA GLU A 168 2.38 -1.31 -14.92
C GLU A 168 3.08 -2.53 -14.29
N ASP A 169 4.42 -2.56 -14.28
CA ASP A 169 5.17 -3.64 -13.61
C ASP A 169 4.90 -3.65 -12.10
N ILE A 170 4.57 -4.83 -11.58
CA ILE A 170 4.22 -5.00 -10.17
C ILE A 170 5.40 -4.67 -9.24
N GLY A 171 6.63 -4.96 -9.67
CA GLY A 171 7.85 -4.74 -8.89
C GLY A 171 8.21 -3.26 -8.83
N VAL A 172 8.11 -2.54 -9.94
CA VAL A 172 8.32 -1.08 -10.01
C VAL A 172 7.31 -0.35 -9.13
N ASN A 173 6.03 -0.72 -9.21
CA ASN A 173 4.98 -0.12 -8.39
C ASN A 173 5.13 -0.46 -6.90
N ALA A 174 5.43 -1.72 -6.57
CA ALA A 174 5.71 -2.13 -5.19
C ALA A 174 6.94 -1.42 -4.63
N HIS A 175 8.00 -1.23 -5.41
CA HIS A 175 9.20 -0.51 -4.98
C HIS A 175 8.89 0.90 -4.48
N HIS A 176 8.06 1.65 -5.21
CA HIS A 176 7.67 3.00 -4.84
C HIS A 176 6.88 3.02 -3.52
N TRP A 177 5.96 2.08 -3.31
CA TRP A 177 5.27 1.89 -2.02
C TRP A 177 6.25 1.70 -0.87
N HIS A 178 7.17 0.73 -1.01
CA HIS A 178 8.14 0.42 0.04
C HIS A 178 9.06 1.60 0.35
N TRP A 179 9.43 2.41 -0.65
CA TRP A 179 10.21 3.62 -0.40
C TRP A 179 9.49 4.59 0.55
N HIS A 180 8.19 4.81 0.32
CA HIS A 180 7.35 5.66 1.20
C HIS A 180 7.14 5.06 2.59
N VAL A 181 7.17 3.73 2.73
CA VAL A 181 7.14 3.06 4.05
C VAL A 181 8.47 3.22 4.80
N VAL A 182 9.62 3.17 4.10
CA VAL A 182 10.96 3.29 4.71
C VAL A 182 11.29 4.73 5.11
N TYR A 183 10.81 5.69 4.32
CA TYR A 183 10.96 7.14 4.53
C TYR A 183 9.60 7.84 4.56
N PRO A 184 8.76 7.55 5.57
CA PRO A 184 7.41 8.08 5.60
C PRO A 184 7.42 9.58 5.81
N SER A 185 6.53 10.29 5.11
CA SER A 185 6.39 11.75 5.23
C SER A 185 6.02 12.19 6.66
N VAL A 186 5.36 11.29 7.41
CA VAL A 186 4.97 11.47 8.82
C VAL A 186 6.11 11.21 9.82
N TYR A 187 7.33 10.89 9.35
CA TYR A 187 8.45 10.57 10.24
C TYR A 187 8.95 11.79 11.03
N ASP A 188 8.69 11.80 12.34
CA ASP A 188 9.25 12.79 13.28
C ASP A 188 10.44 12.24 14.06
N VAL A 189 11.62 12.83 13.86
CA VAL A 189 12.85 12.46 14.57
C VAL A 189 12.70 12.59 16.09
N LYS A 190 11.93 13.58 16.57
CA LYS A 190 11.72 13.79 18.00
C LYS A 190 10.93 12.63 18.62
N PHE A 191 9.97 12.09 17.87
CA PHE A 191 9.13 10.98 18.31
C PHE A 191 9.86 9.64 18.20
N PHE A 192 10.46 9.34 17.04
CA PHE A 192 11.14 8.06 16.80
C PHE A 192 12.49 7.95 17.51
N GLY A 193 13.07 9.08 17.93
CA GLY A 193 14.35 9.15 18.64
C GLY A 193 15.56 8.76 17.78
N LYS A 194 15.38 8.65 16.46
CA LYS A 194 16.43 8.24 15.51
C LYS A 194 16.41 9.15 14.28
N PRO A 195 17.52 9.81 13.93
CA PRO A 195 17.58 10.54 12.68
C PRO A 195 17.59 9.56 11.50
N LYS A 196 16.97 9.98 10.40
CA LYS A 196 17.13 9.35 9.08
C LYS A 196 18.15 10.17 8.31
N ASP A 197 19.38 9.69 8.28
CA ASP A 197 20.50 10.40 7.65
C ASP A 197 20.23 10.69 6.18
N ARG A 198 20.53 11.93 5.77
CA ARG A 198 20.47 12.37 4.36
C ARG A 198 19.11 12.11 3.69
N LYS A 199 18.00 12.05 4.44
CA LYS A 199 16.66 11.72 3.91
C LYS A 199 16.23 12.59 2.71
N GLY A 200 16.57 13.89 2.73
CA GLY A 200 16.27 14.80 1.63
C GLY A 200 17.11 14.54 0.37
N GLU A 201 18.38 14.19 0.55
CA GLU A 201 19.24 13.78 -0.57
C GLU A 201 18.77 12.45 -1.16
N LEU A 202 18.40 11.49 -0.32
CA LEU A 202 17.87 10.21 -0.79
C LEU A 202 16.53 10.36 -1.50
N PHE A 203 15.66 11.27 -1.06
CA PHE A 203 14.44 11.63 -1.79
C PHE A 203 14.77 12.11 -3.21
N TYR A 204 15.69 13.06 -3.35
CA TYR A 204 16.13 13.54 -4.66
C TYR A 204 16.73 12.40 -5.49
N TYR A 205 17.66 11.63 -4.92
CA TYR A 205 18.34 10.55 -5.61
C TYR A 205 17.37 9.49 -6.13
N MET A 206 16.45 9.00 -5.27
CA MET A 206 15.51 7.94 -5.66
C MET A 206 14.64 8.38 -6.85
N HIS A 207 13.99 9.55 -6.74
CA HIS A 207 13.09 10.03 -7.79
C HIS A 207 13.85 10.40 -9.07
N GLN A 208 15.05 10.99 -8.95
CA GLN A 208 15.90 11.27 -10.10
C GLN A 208 16.31 9.96 -10.82
N GLN A 209 16.65 8.91 -10.09
CA GLN A 209 16.98 7.60 -10.66
C GLN A 209 15.76 6.92 -11.31
N MET A 210 14.55 7.07 -10.73
CA MET A 210 13.31 6.60 -11.37
C MET A 210 13.08 7.30 -12.73
N CYS A 211 13.23 8.62 -12.80
CA CYS A 211 13.12 9.37 -14.06
C CYS A 211 14.19 8.95 -15.07
N ALA A 212 15.45 8.80 -14.63
CA ALA A 212 16.53 8.36 -15.49
C ALA A 212 16.28 6.95 -16.05
N ARG A 213 15.78 6.03 -15.23
CA ARG A 213 15.40 4.68 -15.68
C ARG A 213 14.22 4.73 -16.65
N TYR A 214 13.21 5.54 -16.38
CA TYR A 214 12.09 5.74 -17.28
C TYR A 214 12.56 6.23 -18.66
N ASP A 215 13.47 7.22 -18.71
CA ASP A 215 14.06 7.70 -19.97
C ASP A 215 14.81 6.61 -20.73
N CYS A 216 15.48 5.67 -20.05
CA CYS A 216 16.10 4.51 -20.70
C CYS A 216 15.06 3.61 -21.39
N GLU A 217 13.90 3.38 -20.76
CA GLU A 217 12.80 2.62 -21.37
C GLU A 217 12.20 3.38 -22.56
N ARG A 218 12.06 4.71 -22.46
CA ARG A 218 11.64 5.59 -23.57
C ARG A 218 12.55 5.43 -24.78
N PHE A 219 13.86 5.53 -24.58
CA PHE A 219 14.83 5.38 -25.67
C PHE A 219 14.82 3.98 -26.28
N SER A 220 14.68 2.95 -25.45
CA SER A 220 14.60 1.56 -25.92
C SER A 220 13.37 1.33 -26.81
N ASN A 221 12.32 2.14 -26.65
CA ASN A 221 11.10 2.11 -27.45
C ASN A 221 11.07 3.17 -28.58
N GLY A 222 12.19 3.86 -28.83
CA GLY A 222 12.30 4.90 -29.86
C GLY A 222 11.56 6.21 -29.53
N LEU A 223 11.28 6.46 -28.25
CA LEU A 223 10.65 7.68 -27.76
C LEU A 223 11.72 8.68 -27.28
N ASN A 224 11.39 9.97 -27.33
CA ASN A 224 12.22 11.02 -26.75
C ASN A 224 12.18 10.99 -25.22
N ARG A 225 13.12 11.67 -24.55
CA ARG A 225 13.07 11.88 -23.09
C ARG A 225 11.75 12.49 -22.66
N MET A 226 11.37 12.23 -21.42
CA MET A 226 10.25 12.93 -20.79
C MET A 226 10.57 14.43 -20.68
N VAL A 227 9.56 15.27 -20.89
CA VAL A 227 9.67 16.73 -20.77
C VAL A 227 9.15 17.13 -19.40
N PRO A 228 9.91 17.93 -18.61
CA PRO A 228 9.45 18.38 -17.32
C PRO A 228 8.22 19.27 -17.48
N PHE A 229 7.18 19.01 -16.67
CA PHE A 229 5.99 19.86 -16.60
C PHE A 229 6.31 21.16 -15.83
N HIS A 230 6.92 22.12 -16.53
CA HIS A 230 7.37 23.38 -15.95
C HIS A 230 6.27 24.46 -15.93
N ASN A 231 5.38 24.46 -16.92
CA ASN A 231 4.31 25.44 -17.05
C ASN A 231 2.97 24.81 -16.65
N PHE A 232 2.37 25.30 -15.57
CA PHE A 232 1.12 24.77 -15.02
C PHE A 232 -0.12 25.12 -15.86
N GLU A 233 0.02 26.05 -16.81
CA GLU A 233 -1.04 26.39 -17.77
C GLU A 233 -1.09 25.44 -18.98
N ASP A 234 -0.05 24.61 -19.18
CA ASP A 234 -0.03 23.66 -20.28
C ASP A 234 -1.01 22.50 -20.00
N PRO A 235 -1.70 21.97 -21.03
CA PRO A 235 -2.56 20.82 -20.87
C PRO A 235 -1.74 19.56 -20.53
N LEU A 236 -2.34 18.67 -19.75
CA LEU A 236 -1.78 17.36 -19.40
C LEU A 236 -2.26 16.29 -20.37
N GLU A 237 -1.42 15.28 -20.61
CA GLU A 237 -1.82 14.05 -21.28
C GLU A 237 -2.81 13.25 -20.41
N GLY A 238 -3.78 12.61 -21.06
CA GLY A 238 -4.73 11.73 -20.38
C GLY A 238 -4.14 10.34 -20.10
N TYR A 239 -4.53 9.74 -18.99
CA TYR A 239 -4.25 8.33 -18.68
C TYR A 239 -5.47 7.68 -18.04
N ALA A 240 -5.90 6.54 -18.59
CA ALA A 240 -6.94 5.70 -18.00
C ALA A 240 -6.27 4.48 -17.37
N ALA A 241 -6.30 4.38 -16.04
CA ALA A 241 -5.59 3.35 -15.30
C ALA A 241 -6.23 1.94 -15.40
N HIS A 242 -7.51 1.86 -15.77
CA HIS A 242 -8.29 0.61 -15.78
C HIS A 242 -8.27 -0.17 -14.45
N LEU A 243 -7.97 0.51 -13.35
CA LEU A 243 -8.06 -0.03 -11.99
C LEU A 243 -9.42 0.29 -11.39
N THR A 244 -9.85 -0.53 -10.44
CA THR A 244 -11.05 -0.31 -9.65
C THR A 244 -10.67 -0.31 -8.18
N HIS A 245 -11.30 0.55 -7.39
CA HIS A 245 -11.11 0.53 -5.94
C HIS A 245 -12.04 -0.52 -5.37
N ILE A 246 -11.48 -1.64 -4.93
CA ILE A 246 -12.23 -2.65 -4.19
C ILE A 246 -12.14 -2.28 -2.71
N ALA A 247 -12.68 -1.11 -2.37
CA ALA A 247 -13.10 -0.86 -1.01
C ALA A 247 -14.43 -1.56 -0.79
N SER A 248 -14.34 -2.68 -0.08
CA SER A 248 -15.42 -3.30 0.71
C SER A 248 -16.76 -3.47 0.00
#